data_AF-A0A8D8DW78-F1
#
_entry.id   AF-A0A8D8DW78-F1
#
_cell.length_a   1.000
_cell.length_b   1.000
_cell.length_c   1.000
_cell.angle_alpha   90.00
_cell.angle_beta   90.00
_cell.angle_gamma   90.00
#
_symmetry.space_group_name_H-M   'P 1'
#
loop_
_entity.id
_entity.type
_entity.pdbx_description
1 polymer ?
#
loop_
_entity_poly.entity_id
_entity_poly.type
_entity_poly.pdbx_seq_one_letter_code
_entity_poly.pdbx_strand_id
1 'polypeptide(L)'
;WEWFYAAIKVTRDSLKDIWNDGHMVGFVDKARVEQDLRQHPPGTFLLRFSDSQQGGITIAYVTNEPSRRIQHINPFIGKDAVNAINAIRDLPQLKFVYPGVSKEEAFGRHFQPKVLPVAGYVPAEPAAPNLATQADGLANNQSVNSSIAILGVAFDSFQSVDLNQNDLMEF
;
A
#
# COMPACT_ATOMS: atom_id res chain seq x y z
N TRP A 1 -11.13 10.28 -16.70
CA TRP A 1 -9.81 10.16 -17.37
C TRP A 1 -8.66 10.60 -16.46
N GLU A 2 -8.84 11.57 -15.57
CA GLU A 2 -7.79 12.03 -14.64
C GLU A 2 -7.23 10.95 -13.71
N TRP A 3 -8.07 9.99 -13.30
CA TRP A 3 -7.65 8.84 -12.50
C TRP A 3 -6.55 8.02 -13.20
N PHE A 4 -6.77 7.70 -14.47
CA PHE A 4 -5.82 6.91 -15.26
C PHE A 4 -4.51 7.66 -15.44
N TYR A 5 -4.57 8.96 -15.77
CA TYR A 5 -3.38 9.79 -15.87
C TYR A 5 -2.58 9.81 -14.56
N ALA A 6 -3.24 9.91 -13.41
CA ALA A 6 -2.58 9.87 -12.12
C ALA A 6 -1.94 8.50 -11.83
N ALA A 7 -2.59 7.40 -12.22
CA ALA A 7 -2.04 6.05 -12.13
C ALA A 7 -0.77 5.88 -12.98
N ILE A 8 -0.78 6.34 -14.23
CA ILE A 8 0.41 6.30 -15.10
C ILE A 8 1.52 7.20 -14.55
N LYS A 9 1.17 8.40 -14.08
CA LYS A 9 2.13 9.33 -13.48
C LYS A 9 2.84 8.71 -12.28
N VAL A 10 2.10 8.11 -11.34
CA VAL A 10 2.70 7.53 -10.14
C VAL A 10 3.59 6.33 -10.48
N THR A 11 3.20 5.52 -11.47
CA THR A 11 4.03 4.42 -11.95
C THR A 11 5.33 4.94 -12.54
N ARG A 12 5.27 5.90 -13.47
CA ARG A 12 6.47 6.44 -14.11
C ARG A 12 7.41 7.12 -13.13
N ASP A 13 6.86 7.87 -12.18
CA ASP A 13 7.65 8.73 -11.30
C ASP A 13 8.21 7.98 -10.08
N SER A 14 7.53 6.92 -9.59
CA SER A 14 7.91 6.25 -8.32
C SER A 14 8.03 4.74 -8.39
N LEU A 15 7.36 4.05 -9.31
CA LEU A 15 7.27 2.58 -9.34
C LEU A 15 7.75 1.98 -10.67
N LYS A 16 8.47 2.75 -11.48
CA LYS A 16 8.86 2.37 -12.84
C LYS A 16 9.60 1.05 -12.87
N ASP A 17 10.55 0.87 -11.95
CA ASP A 17 11.37 -0.34 -11.94
C ASP A 17 10.56 -1.58 -11.52
N ILE A 18 9.65 -1.45 -10.55
CA ILE A 18 8.74 -2.53 -10.12
C ILE A 18 7.78 -2.92 -11.23
N TRP A 19 7.24 -1.91 -11.93
CA TRP A 19 6.35 -2.10 -13.06
C TRP A 19 7.04 -2.85 -14.21
N ASN A 20 8.25 -2.42 -14.57
CA ASN A 20 9.03 -3.03 -15.64
C ASN A 20 9.49 -4.46 -15.30
N ASP A 21 9.79 -4.73 -14.02
CA ASP A 21 10.14 -6.07 -13.55
C ASP A 21 8.91 -7.00 -13.46
N GLY A 22 7.69 -6.49 -13.67
CA GLY A 22 6.46 -7.30 -13.65
C GLY A 22 5.98 -7.71 -12.26
N HIS A 23 6.49 -7.07 -11.20
CA HIS A 23 6.13 -7.39 -9.80
C HIS A 23 4.89 -6.63 -9.30
N MET A 24 4.23 -5.87 -10.17
CA MET A 24 2.98 -5.15 -9.91
C MET A 24 1.93 -5.54 -10.93
N VAL A 25 0.71 -5.85 -10.47
CA VAL A 25 -0.44 -6.16 -11.34
C VAL A 25 -1.07 -4.86 -11.87
N GLY A 26 -1.20 -3.85 -11.00
CA GLY A 26 -1.69 -2.53 -11.37
C GLY A 26 -3.20 -2.47 -11.61
N PHE A 27 -3.62 -2.60 -12.86
CA PHE A 27 -5.02 -2.40 -13.25
C PHE A 27 -5.83 -3.66 -12.99
N VAL A 28 -6.30 -3.81 -11.75
CA VAL A 28 -7.16 -4.92 -11.35
C VAL A 28 -8.12 -4.45 -10.26
N ASP A 29 -9.39 -4.84 -10.41
CA ASP A 29 -10.41 -4.50 -9.43
C ASP A 29 -10.23 -5.28 -8.11
N LYS A 30 -10.88 -4.77 -7.07
CA LYS A 30 -10.82 -5.38 -5.74
C LYS A 30 -11.35 -6.82 -5.72
N ALA A 31 -12.46 -7.11 -6.39
CA ALA A 31 -13.12 -8.40 -6.31
C ALA A 31 -12.26 -9.51 -6.93
N ARG A 32 -11.65 -9.22 -8.08
CA ARG A 32 -10.74 -10.12 -8.78
C ARG A 32 -9.50 -10.41 -7.96
N VAL A 33 -8.91 -9.38 -7.35
CA VAL A 33 -7.76 -9.54 -6.44
C VAL A 33 -8.10 -10.44 -5.26
N GLU A 34 -9.25 -10.23 -4.64
CA GLU A 34 -9.68 -11.09 -3.54
C GLU A 34 -9.89 -12.54 -3.99
N GLN A 35 -10.47 -12.76 -5.17
CA GLN A 35 -10.67 -14.09 -5.74
C GLN A 35 -9.34 -14.80 -6.04
N ASP A 36 -8.38 -14.10 -6.64
CA ASP A 36 -7.09 -14.66 -7.04
C ASP A 36 -6.24 -14.95 -5.79
N LEU A 37 -6.15 -14.00 -4.85
CA LEU A 37 -5.37 -14.17 -3.63
C LEU A 37 -5.92 -15.27 -2.71
N ARG A 38 -7.24 -15.48 -2.64
CA ARG A 38 -7.83 -16.57 -1.82
C ARG A 38 -7.31 -17.96 -2.20
N GLN A 39 -6.90 -18.16 -3.45
CA GLN A 39 -6.36 -19.42 -3.96
C GLN A 39 -4.88 -19.61 -3.62
N HIS A 40 -4.20 -18.56 -3.15
CA HIS A 40 -2.76 -18.54 -2.87
C HIS A 40 -2.45 -18.69 -1.37
N PRO A 41 -1.26 -19.18 -1.00
CA PRO A 41 -0.89 -19.39 0.39
C PRO A 41 -0.87 -18.08 1.20
N PRO A 42 -1.06 -18.14 2.53
CA PRO A 42 -0.96 -16.97 3.40
C PRO A 42 0.36 -16.21 3.25
N GLY A 43 0.26 -14.88 3.26
CA GLY A 43 1.37 -13.97 3.02
C GLY A 43 1.68 -13.72 1.54
N THR A 44 0.90 -14.28 0.62
CA THR A 44 0.90 -13.86 -0.79
C THR A 44 0.25 -12.49 -0.91
N PHE A 45 0.88 -11.59 -1.67
CA PHE A 45 0.43 -10.22 -1.87
C PHE A 45 0.62 -9.75 -3.30
N LEU A 46 -0.06 -8.67 -3.66
CA LEU A 46 0.11 -7.97 -4.93
C LEU A 46 -0.13 -6.47 -4.78
N LEU A 47 0.38 -5.71 -5.74
CA LEU A 47 0.16 -4.27 -5.86
C LEU A 47 -0.87 -3.99 -6.96
N ARG A 48 -1.81 -3.08 -6.66
CA ARG A 48 -2.81 -2.60 -7.61
C ARG A 48 -3.05 -1.11 -7.45
N PHE A 49 -3.62 -0.48 -8.48
CA PHE A 49 -4.16 0.87 -8.36
C PHE A 49 -5.44 0.84 -7.54
N SER A 50 -5.65 1.88 -6.74
CA SER A 50 -6.87 2.10 -5.99
C SER A 50 -7.94 2.69 -6.90
N ASP A 51 -9.11 2.05 -6.95
CA ASP A 51 -10.25 2.53 -7.75
C ASP A 51 -10.85 3.82 -7.18
N SER A 52 -10.69 4.05 -5.86
CA SER A 52 -11.26 5.21 -5.15
C SER A 52 -10.28 6.35 -4.88
N GLN A 53 -8.97 6.11 -5.01
CA GLN A 53 -7.94 7.10 -4.74
C GLN A 53 -7.18 7.39 -6.03
N GLN A 54 -7.29 8.62 -6.53
CA GLN A 54 -6.64 9.05 -7.76
C GLN A 54 -5.12 8.91 -7.66
N GLY A 55 -4.54 8.06 -8.51
CA GLY A 55 -3.11 7.74 -8.47
C GLY A 55 -2.67 7.02 -7.19
N GLY A 56 -3.61 6.41 -6.46
CA GLY A 56 -3.33 5.65 -5.25
C GLY A 56 -2.84 4.25 -5.56
N ILE A 57 -1.79 3.79 -4.89
CA ILE A 57 -1.27 2.42 -4.96
C ILE A 57 -1.63 1.70 -3.68
N THR A 58 -2.28 0.54 -3.77
CA THR A 58 -2.63 -0.28 -2.61
C THR A 58 -2.02 -1.67 -2.72
N ILE A 59 -1.75 -2.26 -1.56
CA ILE A 59 -1.22 -3.62 -1.42
C ILE A 59 -2.34 -4.48 -0.86
N ALA A 60 -2.64 -5.58 -1.52
CA ALA A 60 -3.57 -6.59 -1.06
C ALA A 60 -2.81 -7.86 -0.67
N TYR A 61 -3.17 -8.50 0.44
CA TYR A 61 -2.51 -9.73 0.88
C TYR A 61 -3.46 -10.69 1.60
N VAL A 62 -3.09 -11.98 1.59
CA VAL A 62 -3.76 -13.03 2.36
C VAL A 62 -3.22 -13.07 3.78
N THR A 63 -4.08 -12.96 4.80
CA THR A 63 -3.65 -13.06 6.21
C THR A 63 -3.29 -14.51 6.58
N ASN A 64 -2.37 -14.66 7.54
CA ASN A 64 -2.03 -15.95 8.14
C ASN A 64 -2.98 -16.37 9.27
N GLU A 65 -4.17 -15.77 9.32
CA GLU A 65 -5.19 -16.12 10.29
C GLU A 65 -5.94 -17.39 9.84
N PRO A 66 -6.57 -18.13 10.77
CA PRO A 66 -7.38 -19.30 10.42
C PRO A 66 -8.48 -19.00 9.39
N SER A 67 -8.97 -17.76 9.38
CA SER A 67 -10.02 -17.31 8.46
C SER A 67 -9.52 -16.88 7.07
N ARG A 68 -8.20 -16.86 6.83
CA ARG A 68 -7.54 -16.53 5.54
C ARG A 68 -8.20 -15.35 4.82
N ARG A 69 -8.36 -14.24 5.52
CA ARG A 69 -8.99 -13.03 4.98
C ARG A 69 -8.05 -12.31 4.05
N ILE A 70 -8.61 -11.60 3.08
CA ILE A 70 -7.84 -10.68 2.24
C ILE A 70 -7.90 -9.31 2.90
N GLN A 71 -6.74 -8.70 3.12
CA GLN A 71 -6.62 -7.36 3.67
C GLN A 71 -6.00 -6.43 2.64
N HIS A 72 -6.48 -5.19 2.62
CA HIS A 72 -5.97 -4.12 1.78
C HIS A 72 -5.34 -3.04 2.66
N ILE A 73 -4.09 -2.71 2.37
CA ILE A 73 -3.39 -1.60 3.00
C ILE A 73 -3.92 -0.29 2.41
N ASN A 74 -4.01 0.76 3.23
CA ASN A 74 -4.42 2.07 2.78
C ASN A 74 -3.59 2.52 1.56
N PRO A 75 -4.22 3.12 0.53
CA PRO A 75 -3.51 3.53 -0.66
C PRO A 75 -2.44 4.60 -0.36
N PHE A 76 -1.28 4.45 -0.98
CA PHE A 76 -0.22 5.44 -1.01
C PHE A 76 -0.43 6.36 -2.22
N ILE A 77 -0.43 7.68 -2.02
CA ILE A 77 -0.85 8.66 -3.03
C ILE A 77 0.28 9.63 -3.35
N GLY A 78 0.42 9.99 -4.62
CA GLY A 78 1.38 11.00 -5.08
C GLY A 78 2.81 10.64 -4.70
N LYS A 79 3.49 11.55 -4.01
CA LYS A 79 4.88 11.36 -3.57
C LYS A 79 5.07 10.23 -2.54
N ASP A 80 4.00 9.83 -1.85
CA ASP A 80 4.07 8.77 -0.85
C ASP A 80 4.02 7.38 -1.47
N ALA A 81 3.81 7.26 -2.78
CA ALA A 81 3.78 5.98 -3.47
C ALA A 81 5.08 5.18 -3.33
N VAL A 82 6.22 5.86 -3.21
CA VAL A 82 7.51 5.22 -2.89
C VAL A 82 7.48 4.46 -1.55
N ASN A 83 6.64 4.91 -0.60
CA ASN A 83 6.48 4.25 0.69
C ASN A 83 5.78 2.90 0.58
N ALA A 84 5.13 2.57 -0.55
CA ALA A 84 4.62 1.22 -0.79
C ALA A 84 5.76 0.19 -0.76
N ILE A 85 6.94 0.52 -1.30
CA ILE A 85 8.12 -0.36 -1.29
C ILE A 85 8.65 -0.54 0.13
N ASN A 86 8.73 0.56 0.89
CA ASN A 86 9.12 0.53 2.29
C ASN A 86 8.13 -0.31 3.12
N ALA A 87 6.83 -0.15 2.89
CA ALA A 87 5.80 -0.96 3.54
C ALA A 87 5.94 -2.46 3.20
N ILE A 88 6.26 -2.81 1.96
CA ILE A 88 6.51 -4.20 1.55
C ILE A 88 7.69 -4.79 2.33
N ARG A 89 8.78 -4.02 2.46
CA ARG A 89 9.95 -4.41 3.25
C ARG A 89 9.60 -4.62 4.72
N ASP A 90 8.91 -3.65 5.32
CA ASP A 90 8.76 -3.53 6.76
C ASP A 90 7.64 -4.44 7.32
N LEU A 91 6.70 -4.88 6.49
CA LEU A 91 5.61 -5.77 6.90
C LEU A 91 5.99 -7.25 6.80
N PRO A 92 6.10 -7.98 7.93
CA PRO A 92 6.50 -9.38 7.94
C PRO A 92 5.42 -10.33 7.40
N GLN A 93 4.16 -9.89 7.32
CA GLN A 93 3.09 -10.67 6.71
C GLN A 93 3.26 -10.84 5.20
N LEU A 94 4.00 -9.95 4.53
CA LEU A 94 4.20 -9.98 3.10
C LEU A 94 5.42 -10.86 2.80
N LYS A 95 5.17 -12.01 2.16
CA LYS A 95 6.17 -13.06 1.93
C LYS A 95 6.36 -13.40 0.46
N PHE A 96 5.26 -13.50 -0.29
CA PHE A 96 5.29 -13.91 -1.69
C PHE A 96 4.57 -12.88 -2.54
N VAL A 97 5.20 -12.45 -3.62
CA VAL A 97 4.58 -11.64 -4.66
C VAL A 97 3.81 -12.56 -5.58
N TYR A 98 2.54 -12.26 -5.80
CA TYR A 98 1.71 -13.00 -6.76
C TYR A 98 2.41 -13.08 -8.14
N PRO A 99 2.44 -14.26 -8.78
CA PRO A 99 1.76 -15.51 -8.40
C PRO A 99 2.58 -16.49 -7.54
N GLY A 100 3.77 -16.13 -7.04
CA GLY A 100 4.56 -17.02 -6.18
C GLY A 100 6.04 -16.69 -6.01
N VAL A 101 6.49 -15.52 -6.47
CA VAL A 101 7.89 -15.09 -6.32
C VAL A 101 8.15 -14.69 -4.88
N SER A 102 9.32 -14.98 -4.32
CA SER A 102 9.64 -14.53 -2.96
C SER A 102 9.75 -13.00 -2.90
N LYS A 103 9.37 -12.39 -1.77
CA LYS A 103 9.50 -10.94 -1.57
C LYS A 103 10.93 -10.46 -1.82
N GLU A 104 11.91 -11.20 -1.31
CA GLU A 104 13.33 -10.85 -1.42
C GLU A 104 13.83 -10.93 -2.86
N GLU A 105 13.38 -11.91 -3.64
CA GLU A 105 13.71 -12.03 -5.05
C GLU A 105 13.09 -10.89 -5.89
N ALA A 106 11.82 -10.57 -5.63
CA ALA A 106 11.10 -9.55 -6.39
C ALA A 106 11.51 -8.11 -6.03
N PHE A 107 11.63 -7.82 -4.73
CA PHE A 107 11.82 -6.46 -4.22
C PHE A 107 13.20 -6.22 -3.60
N GLY A 108 14.04 -7.24 -3.42
CA GLY A 108 15.32 -7.12 -2.71
C GLY A 108 16.25 -6.07 -3.31
N ARG A 109 16.31 -5.98 -4.65
CA ARG A 109 17.09 -4.96 -5.38
C ARG A 109 16.55 -3.53 -5.24
N HIS A 110 15.29 -3.39 -4.84
CA HIS A 110 14.55 -2.13 -4.72
C HIS A 110 14.51 -1.63 -3.28
N PHE A 111 14.83 -2.50 -2.32
CA PHE A 111 14.99 -2.10 -0.93
C PHE A 111 16.27 -1.27 -0.80
N GLN A 112 16.09 0.01 -0.49
CA GLN A 112 17.23 0.84 -0.12
C GLN A 112 17.98 0.16 1.03
N PRO A 113 19.34 0.08 0.98
CA PRO A 113 20.11 -0.43 2.09
C PRO A 113 19.69 0.30 3.35
N LYS A 114 19.32 -0.42 4.41
CA LYS A 114 19.31 0.19 5.74
C LYS A 114 20.73 0.71 5.94
N VAL A 115 20.91 2.02 5.97
CA VAL A 115 22.16 2.61 6.43
C VAL A 115 22.31 2.10 7.86
N LEU A 116 23.08 1.03 8.03
CA LEU A 116 23.42 0.53 9.34
C LEU A 116 24.13 1.70 10.03
N PRO A 117 23.78 2.04 11.29
CA PRO A 117 24.50 3.06 12.02
C PRO A 117 25.97 2.64 12.01
N VAL A 118 26.81 3.39 11.28
CA VAL A 118 28.26 3.26 11.40
C VAL A 118 28.57 3.57 12.86
N ALA A 119 29.30 2.69 13.54
CA ALA A 119 29.64 2.87 14.95
C ALA A 119 30.15 4.30 15.19
N GLY A 120 29.35 5.11 15.90
CA GLY A 120 29.64 6.51 16.21
C GLY A 120 28.74 7.57 15.55
N TYR A 121 27.90 7.23 14.57
CA TYR A 121 27.00 8.19 13.91
C TYR A 121 25.54 7.73 13.98
N VAL A 122 24.69 8.53 14.63
CA VAL A 122 23.22 8.38 14.60
C VAL A 122 22.65 9.15 13.40
N PRO A 123 21.69 8.57 12.65
CA PRO A 123 20.96 9.31 11.61
C PRO A 123 20.29 10.53 12.22
N ALA A 124 20.39 11.68 11.56
CA ALA A 124 19.66 12.88 11.95
C ALA A 124 18.15 12.64 11.74
N GLU A 125 17.45 12.24 12.79
CA GLU A 125 16.00 12.26 12.83
C GLU A 125 15.56 13.72 12.69
N PRO A 126 14.73 14.08 11.70
CA PRO A 126 14.15 15.42 11.65
C PRO A 126 13.26 15.57 12.88
N ALA A 127 13.70 16.40 13.83
CA ALA A 127 13.03 16.65 15.09
C ALA A 127 11.54 16.87 14.89
N ALA A 128 10.72 15.98 15.48
CA ALA A 128 9.32 16.28 15.71
C ALA A 128 9.25 17.62 16.49
N PRO A 129 8.42 18.59 16.09
CA PRO A 129 8.26 19.81 16.87
C PRO A 129 7.66 19.43 18.23
N ASN A 130 8.48 19.58 19.27
CA ASN A 130 8.08 19.41 20.67
C ASN A 130 6.94 20.37 20.99
N LEU A 131 5.72 19.85 21.22
CA LEU A 131 4.70 20.59 21.94
C LEU A 131 5.05 20.51 23.43
N ALA A 132 5.40 21.67 23.98
CA ALA A 132 5.88 21.84 25.33
C ALA A 132 4.89 21.33 26.38
N THR A 133 5.47 20.66 27.39
CA THR A 133 4.91 20.37 28.70
C THR A 133 4.40 21.65 29.36
N GLN A 134 3.10 21.74 29.66
CA GLN A 134 2.59 22.52 30.78
C GLN A 134 1.84 21.57 31.71
N ALA A 135 2.38 21.42 32.91
CA ALA A 135 1.70 20.80 34.03
C ALA A 135 0.89 21.87 34.74
N ASP A 136 -0.40 21.63 34.95
CA ASP A 136 -1.14 22.16 36.10
C ASP A 136 -2.46 21.40 36.29
N GLY A 137 -2.79 21.11 37.56
CA GLY A 137 -4.17 21.06 38.02
C GLY A 137 -4.90 19.71 38.03
N LEU A 138 -5.22 19.26 39.25
CA LEU A 138 -6.01 18.09 39.61
C LEU A 138 -7.51 18.16 39.20
N ALA A 139 -8.09 16.96 39.09
CA ALA A 139 -9.50 16.57 39.33
C ALA A 139 -10.54 16.79 38.22
N ASN A 140 -11.03 15.71 37.60
CA ASN A 140 -12.26 14.99 38.02
C ASN A 140 -12.71 13.95 36.98
N ASN A 141 -13.15 12.80 37.49
CA ASN A 141 -13.85 11.73 36.77
C ASN A 141 -15.22 12.20 36.24
N GLN A 142 -15.60 11.82 35.01
CA GLN A 142 -16.89 11.22 34.56
C GLN A 142 -16.67 10.74 33.09
N SER A 143 -16.84 9.45 32.73
CA SER A 143 -18.04 8.86 32.11
C SER A 143 -18.65 9.77 31.01
N VAL A 144 -18.87 9.41 29.74
CA VAL A 144 -19.74 8.34 29.21
C VAL A 144 -19.66 8.32 27.65
N ASN A 145 -19.96 7.16 27.05
CA ASN A 145 -20.70 6.93 25.79
C ASN A 145 -20.08 7.18 24.38
N SER A 146 -19.77 6.07 23.72
CA SER A 146 -20.43 5.53 22.51
C SER A 146 -20.90 6.48 21.39
N SER A 147 -20.35 6.31 20.17
CA SER A 147 -21.08 5.94 18.92
C SER A 147 -20.19 6.12 17.68
N ILE A 148 -19.82 5.02 16.99
CA ILE A 148 -19.44 5.06 15.57
C ILE A 148 -20.70 4.68 14.78
N ALA A 149 -21.30 5.65 14.12
CA ALA A 149 -22.28 5.43 13.07
C ALA A 149 -21.60 5.72 11.73
N ILE A 150 -21.34 4.67 10.95
CA ILE A 150 -21.05 4.77 9.51
C ILE A 150 -22.39 4.66 8.79
N LEU A 151 -22.84 5.77 8.20
CA LEU A 151 -23.78 5.83 7.09
C LEU A 151 -22.92 6.27 5.89
N GLY A 152 -22.75 5.53 4.79
CA GLY A 152 -23.79 4.93 3.96
C GLY A 152 -23.93 5.80 2.71
N VAL A 153 -24.02 5.17 1.53
CA VAL A 153 -24.27 5.69 0.15
C VAL A 153 -23.05 6.12 -0.67
N ALA A 154 -22.90 5.83 -1.96
CA ALA A 154 -23.72 5.10 -2.93
C ALA A 154 -22.83 4.44 -4.01
N PHE A 155 -23.33 3.32 -4.52
CA PHE A 155 -22.95 2.62 -5.73
C PHE A 155 -23.14 3.54 -6.95
N ASP A 156 -22.17 3.61 -7.85
CA ASP A 156 -22.50 3.75 -9.27
C ASP A 156 -21.51 2.97 -10.15
N SER A 157 -22.08 2.35 -11.17
CA SER A 157 -21.44 1.35 -12.02
C SER A 157 -20.65 2.04 -13.13
N PHE A 158 -19.38 1.68 -13.31
CA PHE A 158 -18.68 1.94 -14.57
C PHE A 158 -17.93 0.71 -15.06
N GLN A 159 -18.16 0.45 -16.34
CA GLN A 159 -17.76 -0.72 -17.14
C GLN A 159 -16.24 -0.93 -17.16
N SER A 160 -15.82 -2.18 -16.96
CA SER A 160 -14.46 -2.67 -17.23
C SER A 160 -14.03 -2.29 -18.65
N VAL A 161 -12.88 -1.61 -18.76
CA VAL A 161 -12.14 -1.51 -20.02
C VAL A 161 -10.89 -2.38 -19.83
N ASP A 162 -10.86 -3.51 -20.53
CA ASP A 162 -9.68 -4.38 -20.63
C ASP A 162 -8.62 -3.65 -21.48
N LEU A 163 -7.71 -2.93 -20.83
CA LEU A 163 -6.53 -2.35 -21.46
C LEU A 163 -5.38 -3.36 -21.42
N ASN A 164 -4.96 -3.81 -22.60
CA ASN A 164 -3.82 -4.70 -22.76
C ASN A 164 -2.51 -3.96 -22.45
N GLN A 165 -1.56 -4.69 -21.88
CA GLN A 165 -0.26 -4.22 -21.41
C GLN A 165 0.61 -3.55 -22.51
N ASN A 166 0.24 -3.72 -23.79
CA ASN A 166 0.92 -3.13 -24.94
C ASN A 166 0.48 -1.68 -25.25
N ASP A 167 -0.69 -1.23 -24.80
CA ASP A 167 -1.19 0.13 -25.08
C ASP A 167 -0.56 1.21 -24.17
N LEU A 168 0.26 0.81 -23.20
CA LEU A 168 0.87 1.72 -22.20
C LEU A 168 2.28 2.18 -22.56
N MET A 169 2.82 1.75 -23.71
CA MET A 169 4.19 2.08 -24.15
C MET A 169 4.24 3.14 -25.28
N GLU A 170 3.09 3.67 -25.74
CA GLU A 170 3.02 4.70 -26.80
C GLU A 170 2.64 6.12 -26.33
N PHE A 171 2.77 6.45 -25.04
CA PHE A 171 2.60 7.82 -24.54
C PHE A 171 3.73 8.30 -23.62
#